data_AF-A0A6G1WZG8-F1
#
_entry.id   AF-A0A6G1WZG8-F1
#
_cell.length_a   1.000
_cell.length_b   1.000
_cell.length_c   1.000
_cell.angle_alpha   90.00
_cell.angle_beta   90.00
_cell.angle_gamma   90.00
#
_symmetry.space_group_name_H-M   'P 1'
#
loop_
_entity.id
_entity.type
_entity.pdbx_description
1 polymer ?
#
loop_
_entity_poly.entity_id
_entity_poly.type
_entity_poly.pdbx_seq_one_letter_code
_entity_poly.pdbx_strand_id
1 'polypeptide(L)' 'MQESEAKLVRDSFSSVMPYLAYPQELRSLIERTLGESTNVEAFIEEIRRSISEKADTTRKTDGQIFLNELRRCFPK' A
#
# COMPACT_ATOMS: atom_id res chain seq x y z
N MET A 1 2.49 3.03 -14.06
CA MET A 1 2.59 1.61 -13.68
C MET A 1 1.77 0.73 -14.63
N GLN A 2 2.13 -0.54 -14.82
CA GLN A 2 1.34 -1.47 -15.64
C GLN A 2 0.05 -1.90 -14.91
N GLU A 3 -0.98 -2.27 -15.66
CA GLU A 3 -2.28 -2.66 -15.09
C GLU A 3 -2.19 -3.92 -14.23
N SER A 4 -1.32 -4.87 -14.60
CA SER A 4 -1.05 -6.08 -13.81
C SER A 4 -0.47 -5.78 -12.43
N GLU A 5 0.47 -4.84 -12.35
CA GLU A 5 1.06 -4.37 -11.10
C GLU A 5 0.03 -3.59 -10.25
N ALA A 6 -0.75 -2.71 -10.89
CA ALA A 6 -1.82 -1.96 -10.22
C ALA A 6 -2.88 -2.88 -9.62
N LYS A 7 -3.25 -3.92 -10.37
CA LYS A 7 -4.16 -4.95 -9.90
C LYS A 7 -3.58 -5.69 -8.70
N LEU A 8 -2.32 -6.11 -8.75
CA LEU A 8 -1.66 -6.79 -7.63
C LEU A 8 -1.69 -5.93 -6.35
N VAL A 9 -1.39 -4.63 -6.46
CA VAL A 9 -1.48 -3.70 -5.33
C VAL A 9 -2.89 -3.65 -4.73
N ARG A 10 -3.92 -3.55 -5.57
CA ARG A 10 -5.33 -3.51 -5.12
C ARG A 10 -5.79 -4.84 -4.52
N ASP A 11 -5.35 -5.95 -5.08
CA ASP A 11 -5.67 -7.30 -4.59
C ASP A 11 -5.01 -7.53 -3.22
N SER A 12 -3.74 -7.14 -3.05
CA SER A 12 -3.05 -7.17 -1.75
C SER A 12 -3.70 -6.27 -0.71
N PHE A 13 -4.19 -5.09 -1.10
CA PHE A 13 -4.94 -4.23 -0.18
C PHE A 13 -6.28 -4.89 0.24
N SER A 14 -6.98 -5.48 -0.72
CA SER A 14 -8.27 -6.13 -0.47
C SER A 14 -8.15 -7.32 0.48
N SER A 15 -7.05 -8.09 0.41
CA SER A 15 -6.82 -9.23 1.30
C SER A 15 -6.58 -8.83 2.75
N VAL A 16 -5.95 -7.67 2.98
CA VAL A 16 -5.67 -7.18 4.34
C VAL A 16 -6.74 -6.27 4.92
N MET A 17 -7.65 -5.75 4.10
CA MET A 17 -8.69 -4.80 4.50
C MET A 17 -9.45 -5.19 5.79
N PRO A 18 -9.80 -6.48 6.05
CA PRO A 18 -10.47 -6.88 7.29
C PRO A 18 -9.65 -6.67 8.56
N TYR A 19 -8.33 -6.51 8.46
CA TYR A 19 -7.42 -6.35 9.60
C TYR A 19 -7.04 -4.88 9.87
N LEU A 20 -7.51 -3.94 9.05
CA LEU A 20 -7.14 -2.53 9.15
C LEU A 20 -8.12 -1.76 10.03
N ALA A 21 -7.60 -0.84 10.83
CA ALA A 21 -8.43 0.07 11.61
C ALA A 21 -9.02 1.20 10.74
N TYR A 22 -8.22 1.72 9.80
CA TYR A 22 -8.57 2.84 8.92
C TYR A 22 -8.41 2.50 7.43
N PRO A 23 -9.13 1.47 6.92
CA PRO A 23 -8.95 1.00 5.55
C PRO A 23 -9.22 2.08 4.50
N GLN A 24 -10.18 2.98 4.71
CA GLN A 24 -10.51 4.02 3.72
C GLN A 24 -9.41 5.08 3.57
N GLU A 25 -8.73 5.43 4.66
CA GLU A 25 -7.59 6.35 4.60
C GLU A 25 -6.41 5.71 3.88
N LEU A 26 -6.12 4.44 4.19
CA LEU A 26 -5.04 3.72 3.51
C LEU A 26 -5.35 3.51 2.02
N ARG A 27 -6.60 3.19 1.67
CA ARG A 27 -7.05 3.09 0.28
C ARG A 27 -6.83 4.38 -0.49
N SER A 28 -7.18 5.51 0.11
CA SER A 28 -7.01 6.83 -0.53
C SER A 28 -5.54 7.14 -0.79
N LEU A 29 -4.66 6.78 0.16
CA LEU A 29 -3.22 6.88 -0.01
C LEU A 29 -2.73 5.97 -1.14
N ILE A 30 -3.15 4.70 -1.16
CA ILE A 30 -2.78 3.73 -2.20
C ILE A 30 -3.19 4.22 -3.59
N GLU A 31 -4.45 4.61 -3.80
CA GLU A 31 -4.93 5.03 -5.13
C GLU A 31 -4.22 6.30 -5.61
N ARG A 32 -3.91 7.25 -4.71
CA ARG A 32 -3.09 8.42 -5.05
C ARG A 32 -1.69 7.99 -5.49
N THR A 33 -1.00 7.18 -4.68
CA THR A 33 0.36 6.73 -4.99
C THR A 33 0.40 5.87 -6.24
N LEU A 34 -0.64 5.06 -6.51
CA LEU A 34 -0.80 4.30 -7.76
C LEU A 34 -0.80 5.22 -9.00
N GLY A 35 -1.52 6.33 -8.94
CA GLY A 35 -1.59 7.31 -10.03
C GLY A 35 -0.27 8.05 -10.29
N GLU A 36 0.57 8.18 -9.25
CA GLU A 36 1.85 8.90 -9.32
C GLU A 36 3.04 7.98 -9.65
N SER A 37 2.89 6.67 -9.49
CA SER A 37 4.00 5.70 -9.58
C SER A 37 4.19 5.14 -10.99
N THR A 38 5.45 5.06 -11.43
CA THR A 38 5.83 4.52 -12.74
C THR A 38 5.89 3.00 -12.76
N ASN A 39 6.31 2.37 -11.67
CA ASN A 39 6.37 0.92 -11.45
C ASN A 39 6.08 0.57 -9.98
N VAL A 40 6.00 -0.72 -9.66
CA VAL A 40 5.69 -1.20 -8.30
C VAL A 40 6.79 -0.90 -7.28
N GLU A 41 8.06 -0.88 -7.68
CA GLU A 41 9.16 -0.51 -6.77
C GLU A 41 9.06 0.95 -6.33
N ALA A 42 8.80 1.87 -7.27
CA ALA A 42 8.57 3.28 -6.97
C ALA A 42 7.35 3.47 -6.07
N PHE A 43 6.28 2.72 -6.31
CA PHE A 43 5.10 2.69 -5.46
C PHE A 43 5.45 2.28 -4.02
N ILE A 44 6.20 1.19 -3.85
CA ILE A 44 6.59 0.66 -2.53
C ILE A 44 7.42 1.69 -1.75
N GLU A 45 8.38 2.33 -2.40
CA GLU A 45 9.21 3.35 -1.73
C GLU A 45 8.41 4.60 -1.36
N GLU A 46 7.54 5.07 -2.26
CA GLU A 46 6.70 6.25 -2.01
C GLU A 46 5.69 6.02 -0.87
N ILE A 47 5.02 4.85 -0.88
CA ILE A 47 4.04 4.54 0.17
C ILE A 47 4.72 4.30 1.51
N ARG A 48 5.90 3.67 1.52
CA ARG A 48 6.70 3.49 2.73
C ARG A 48 7.10 4.83 3.33
N ARG A 49 7.54 5.79 2.51
CA ARG A 49 7.85 7.15 2.95
C ARG A 49 6.61 7.81 3.56
N SER A 50 5.49 7.82 2.83
CA SER A 50 4.21 8.38 3.27
C SER A 50 3.71 7.80 4.60
N ILE A 51 3.87 6.49 4.82
CA ILE A 51 3.50 5.82 6.06
C ILE A 51 4.44 6.25 7.21
N SER A 52 5.74 6.35 6.95
CA SER A 52 6.73 6.71 7.98
C SER A 52 6.53 8.12 8.54
N GLU A 53 6.02 9.04 7.73
CA GLU A 53 5.73 10.43 8.06
C GLU A 53 4.46 10.60 8.92
N LYS A 54 3.57 9.60 8.97
CA LYS A 54 2.36 9.69 9.80
C LYS A 54 2.71 9.71 11.30
N ALA A 55 2.17 10.67 12.06
CA ALA A 55 2.38 10.71 13.51
C ALA A 55 1.65 9.57 14.24
N ASP A 56 0.50 9.15 13.72
CA ASP A 56 -0.39 8.15 14.30
C ASP A 56 0.16 6.72 14.13
N THR A 57 0.28 5.99 15.25
CA THR A 57 0.82 4.63 15.31
C THR A 57 -0.11 3.57 14.74
N THR A 58 -1.43 3.75 14.83
CA THR A 58 -2.40 2.82 14.25
C THR A 58 -2.37 2.91 12.72
N ARG A 59 -2.35 4.12 12.17
CA ARG A 59 -2.23 4.33 10.72
C ARG A 59 -0.90 3.83 10.17
N LYS A 60 0.17 3.94 10.95
CA LYS A 60 1.46 3.31 10.64
C LYS A 60 1.36 1.80 10.56
N THR A 61 0.72 1.19 11.55
CA THR A 61 0.49 -0.26 11.60
C THR A 61 -0.34 -0.74 10.41
N ASP A 62 -1.45 -0.08 10.09
CA ASP A 62 -2.27 -0.40 8.92
C ASP A 62 -1.44 -0.42 7.62
N GLY A 63 -0.60 0.61 7.44
CA GLY A 63 0.30 0.70 6.30
C GLY A 63 1.34 -0.41 6.26
N GLN A 64 1.87 -0.84 7.41
CA GLN A 64 2.83 -1.96 7.49
C GLN A 64 2.18 -3.31 7.21
N ILE A 65 0.95 -3.55 7.67
CA ILE A 65 0.18 -4.76 7.36
C ILE A 65 0.06 -4.90 5.83
N PHE A 66 -0.36 -3.82 5.17
CA PHE A 66 -0.45 -3.78 3.71
C PHE A 66 0.91 -4.00 3.02
N LEU A 67 1.97 -3.30 3.44
CA LEU A 67 3.30 -3.44 2.83
C LEU A 67 3.86 -4.87 2.96
N ASN A 68 3.59 -5.53 4.09
CA ASN A 68 4.02 -6.91 4.31
C ASN A 68 3.28 -7.87 3.38
N GLU A 69 1.98 -7.70 3.19
CA GLU A 69 1.21 -8.51 2.25
C GLU A 69 1.65 -8.25 0.80
N LEU A 70 1.82 -6.99 0.39
CA LEU A 70 2.26 -6.66 -0.96
C LEU A 70 3.61 -7.30 -1.29
N ARG A 71 4.57 -7.26 -0.36
CA ARG A 71 5.87 -7.92 -0.50
C ARG A 71 5.76 -9.45 -0.58
N ARG A 72 4.79 -10.04 0.12
CA ARG A 72 4.53 -11.49 0.03
C ARG A 72 3.97 -11.86 -1.34
N CYS A 73 3.10 -11.04 -1.90
CA CYS A 73 2.50 -11.24 -3.23
C CYS A 73 3.47 -10.91 -4.38
N PHE A 74 4.51 -10.12 -4.12
CA PHE A 74 5.50 -9.71 -5.11
C PHE A 74 6.85 -10.45 -4.90
N PRO A 75 7.02 -11.66 -5.46
CA PRO A 75 8.31 -12.33 -5.46
C PRO A 75 9.29 -11.55 -6.36
N LYS A 76 10.49 -11.27 -5.83
CA LYS A 76 11.62 -10.68 -6.57
C LYS A 76 12.02 -11.51 -7.79
#